data_AF-A0A6J0PDS8-F1
#
_entry.id   AF-A0A6J0PDS8-F1
#
_cell.length_a   1.000
_cell.length_b   1.000
_cell.length_c   1.000
_cell.angle_alpha   90.00
_cell.angle_beta   90.00
_cell.angle_gamma   90.00
#
_symmetry.space_group_name_H-M   'P 1'
#
loop_
_entity.id
_entity.type
_entity.pdbx_description
1 polymer ?
#
loop_
_entity_poly.entity_id
_entity_poly.type
_entity_poly.pdbx_seq_one_letter_code
_entity_poly.pdbx_strand_id
1 'polypeptide(L)'
;MDSKAELQFEYLPFIRTYKSGLVERLCGTDIIPATTDPAAGVVSKDVIIDSDTGITARLFLPTSARHLRNKLPIVVYYHGGGFCIGSPYCPPYHFFVSSLVARANVIAVSVDYRLAPEHPLPIAYDDSLRALQWVASHAKGGHEEWLANLADFEHLFLAGDSAGANIAHRMAFLHPFFWGTQPVGLETRDAGVRAGIEGLWQLVCAGRMGTDDECVNPP
;
A
#
# COMPACT_ATOMS: atom_id res chain seq x y z
N MET A 1 37.37 4.13 -7.19
CA MET A 1 36.77 3.63 -5.94
C MET A 1 35.95 4.78 -5.41
N ASP A 2 34.68 4.81 -5.79
CA ASP A 2 33.83 5.99 -5.61
C ASP A 2 33.54 6.22 -4.12
N SER A 3 33.48 7.48 -3.71
CA SER A 3 33.46 7.89 -2.31
C SER A 3 32.33 7.18 -1.56
N LYS A 4 32.70 6.39 -0.54
CA LYS A 4 31.79 5.67 0.36
C LYS A 4 30.66 6.60 0.79
N ALA A 5 29.47 6.42 0.21
CA ALA A 5 28.26 6.91 0.83
C ALA A 5 28.22 6.29 2.23
N GLU A 6 28.33 7.12 3.26
CA GLU A 6 28.37 6.64 4.64
C GLU A 6 26.98 6.08 4.99
N LEU A 7 26.91 4.78 5.27
CA LEU A 7 25.66 4.10 5.61
C LEU A 7 25.08 4.72 6.89
N GLN A 8 23.81 5.12 6.83
CA GLN A 8 23.07 5.68 7.95
C GLN A 8 22.19 4.63 8.62
N PHE A 9 21.48 3.83 7.83
CA PHE A 9 20.61 2.76 8.31
C PHE A 9 20.62 1.60 7.32
N GLU A 10 20.57 0.37 7.83
CA GLU A 10 20.46 -0.83 7.03
C GLU A 10 19.49 -1.80 7.70
N TYR A 11 18.55 -2.30 6.91
CA TYR A 11 17.66 -3.38 7.30
C TYR A 11 17.57 -4.39 6.16
N LEU A 12 18.52 -5.31 6.12
CA LEU A 12 18.59 -6.34 5.08
C LEU A 12 17.48 -7.39 5.24
N PRO A 13 16.99 -7.95 4.13
CA PRO A 13 17.35 -7.70 2.73
C PRO A 13 16.55 -6.55 2.06
N PHE A 14 16.03 -5.60 2.83
CA PHE A 14 14.96 -4.71 2.35
C PHE A 14 15.45 -3.34 1.87
N ILE A 15 16.20 -2.62 2.71
CA ILE A 15 16.54 -1.21 2.47
C ILE A 15 17.86 -0.82 3.10
N ARG A 16 18.57 0.10 2.44
CA ARG A 16 19.68 0.89 2.99
C ARG A 16 19.42 2.36 2.79
N THR A 17 19.83 3.17 3.75
CA THR A 17 19.87 4.62 3.62
C THR A 17 21.26 5.13 3.96
N TYR A 18 21.67 6.18 3.29
CA TYR A 18 22.98 6.78 3.42
C TYR A 18 22.86 8.20 3.94
N LYS A 19 23.89 8.70 4.65
CA LYS A 19 23.91 10.08 5.17
C LYS A 19 23.82 11.14 4.07
N SER A 20 24.07 10.78 2.80
CA SER A 20 23.86 11.65 1.64
C SER A 20 22.37 11.89 1.32
N GLY A 21 21.44 11.16 1.94
CA GLY A 21 20.03 11.14 1.59
C GLY A 21 19.67 10.10 0.52
N LEU A 22 20.65 9.36 -0.02
CA LEU A 22 20.38 8.26 -0.94
C LEU A 22 19.65 7.13 -0.22
N VAL A 23 18.62 6.59 -0.88
CA VAL A 23 17.86 5.41 -0.45
C VAL A 23 18.05 4.32 -1.48
N GLU A 24 18.54 3.16 -1.05
CA GLU A 24 18.66 1.96 -1.87
C GLU A 24 17.61 0.94 -1.39
N ARG A 25 16.58 0.70 -2.21
CA ARG A 25 15.59 -0.36 -2.00
C ARG A 25 16.11 -1.64 -2.64
N LEU A 26 16.35 -2.67 -1.83
CA LEU A 26 16.95 -3.94 -2.24
C LEU A 26 15.91 -5.02 -2.54
N CYS A 27 14.64 -4.76 -2.22
CA CYS A 27 13.52 -5.66 -2.42
C CYS A 27 12.29 -4.89 -2.93
N GLY A 28 11.43 -5.55 -3.68
CA GLY A 28 10.15 -4.99 -4.14
C GLY A 28 10.26 -3.97 -5.27
N THR A 29 11.38 -3.93 -5.99
CA THR A 29 11.66 -2.99 -7.09
C THR A 29 11.34 -3.54 -8.47
N ASP A 30 11.19 -4.86 -8.61
CA ASP A 30 10.77 -5.48 -9.88
C ASP A 30 9.38 -5.00 -10.26
N ILE A 31 9.13 -4.80 -11.56
CA ILE A 31 7.86 -4.30 -12.07
C ILE A 31 7.27 -5.31 -13.05
N ILE A 32 6.03 -5.72 -12.79
CA ILE A 32 5.18 -6.40 -13.75
C ILE A 32 4.36 -5.34 -14.50
N PRO A 33 4.39 -5.31 -15.84
CA PRO A 33 3.51 -4.44 -16.61
C PRO A 33 2.04 -4.80 -16.41
N ALA A 34 1.16 -3.80 -16.48
CA ALA A 34 -0.27 -4.06 -16.53
C ALA A 34 -0.63 -4.85 -17.81
N THR A 35 -1.67 -5.68 -17.74
CA THR A 35 -2.09 -6.53 -18.87
C THR A 35 -3.56 -6.36 -19.19
N THR A 36 -3.88 -6.16 -20.47
CA THR A 36 -5.25 -6.17 -20.97
C THR A 36 -5.63 -7.47 -21.67
N ASP A 37 -4.78 -8.50 -21.61
CA ASP A 37 -5.04 -9.80 -22.23
C ASP A 37 -6.15 -10.55 -21.47
N PRO A 38 -7.32 -10.81 -22.10
CA PRO A 38 -8.40 -11.54 -21.46
C PRO A 38 -8.04 -12.99 -21.08
N ALA A 39 -7.02 -13.59 -21.71
CA ALA A 39 -6.56 -14.94 -21.39
C ALA A 39 -5.92 -15.04 -20.00
N ALA A 40 -5.50 -13.91 -19.40
CA ALA A 40 -4.95 -13.85 -18.06
C ALA A 40 -5.98 -14.08 -16.94
N GLY A 41 -7.28 -14.09 -17.26
CA GLY A 41 -8.38 -14.22 -16.29
C GLY A 41 -8.65 -12.96 -15.46
N VAL A 42 -7.64 -12.13 -15.24
CA VAL A 42 -7.73 -10.79 -14.66
C VAL A 42 -6.94 -9.82 -15.53
N VAL A 43 -7.58 -8.74 -15.94
CA VAL A 43 -6.91 -7.63 -16.61
C VAL A 43 -6.58 -6.53 -15.61
N SER A 44 -5.54 -5.77 -15.90
CA SER A 44 -5.09 -4.65 -15.10
C SER A 44 -4.72 -3.44 -15.95
N LYS A 45 -4.80 -2.25 -15.35
CA LYS A 45 -4.29 -1.01 -15.92
C LYS A 45 -3.82 -0.06 -14.82
N ASP A 46 -2.85 0.77 -15.15
CA ASP A 46 -2.32 1.78 -14.25
C ASP A 46 -3.05 3.10 -14.48
N VAL A 47 -3.42 3.78 -13.39
CA VAL A 47 -4.17 5.04 -13.42
C VAL A 47 -3.51 6.08 -12.53
N ILE A 48 -3.66 7.34 -12.90
CA ILE A 48 -3.26 8.48 -12.08
C ILE A 48 -4.48 8.87 -11.23
N ILE A 49 -4.29 8.88 -9.91
CA ILE A 49 -5.30 9.29 -8.93
C ILE A 49 -5.22 10.80 -8.70
N ASP A 50 -4.00 11.31 -8.50
CA ASP A 50 -3.73 12.73 -8.33
C ASP A 50 -2.41 13.09 -9.04
N SER A 51 -2.50 13.94 -10.07
CA SER A 51 -1.34 14.41 -10.82
C SER A 51 -0.46 15.38 -10.05
N ASP A 52 -1.00 16.12 -9.09
CA ASP A 52 -0.26 17.14 -8.34
C ASP A 52 0.70 16.49 -7.33
N THR A 53 0.27 15.38 -6.73
CA THR A 53 1.07 14.61 -5.77
C THR A 53 1.75 13.38 -6.39
N GLY A 54 1.34 12.98 -7.60
CA GLY A 54 1.87 11.81 -8.30
C GLY A 54 1.30 10.48 -7.81
N ILE A 55 0.18 10.48 -7.09
CA ILE A 55 -0.44 9.24 -6.59
C ILE A 55 -0.99 8.46 -7.78
N THR A 56 -0.61 7.20 -7.86
CA THR A 56 -1.08 6.27 -8.89
C THR A 56 -1.69 5.04 -8.25
N ALA A 57 -2.35 4.22 -9.04
CA ALA A 57 -2.82 2.91 -8.63
C ALA A 57 -2.85 1.94 -9.80
N ARG A 58 -2.77 0.65 -9.50
CA ARG A 58 -3.15 -0.40 -10.45
C ARG A 58 -4.57 -0.86 -10.18
N LEU A 59 -5.40 -0.75 -11.20
CA LEU A 59 -6.73 -1.35 -11.22
C LEU A 59 -6.64 -2.79 -11.69
N PHE A 60 -7.46 -3.65 -11.11
CA PHE A 60 -7.62 -5.05 -11.52
C PHE A 60 -9.11 -5.37 -11.69
N LEU A 61 -9.43 -6.07 -12.77
CA LEU A 61 -10.80 -6.42 -13.16
C LEU A 61 -10.83 -7.88 -13.63
N PRO A 62 -11.73 -8.74 -13.10
CA PRO A 62 -11.85 -10.10 -13.60
C PRO A 62 -12.46 -10.06 -15.01
N THR A 63 -11.98 -10.90 -15.91
CA THR A 63 -12.40 -10.85 -17.32
C THR A 63 -13.88 -11.21 -17.51
N SER A 64 -14.44 -11.97 -16.56
CA SER A 64 -15.87 -12.26 -16.44
C SER A 64 -16.74 -11.01 -16.26
N ALA A 65 -16.20 -9.90 -15.75
CA ALA A 65 -16.95 -8.69 -15.42
C ALA A 65 -17.72 -8.12 -16.61
N ARG A 66 -17.21 -8.28 -17.84
CA ARG A 66 -17.85 -7.81 -19.07
C ARG A 66 -19.17 -8.51 -19.40
N HIS A 67 -19.44 -9.65 -18.76
CA HIS A 67 -20.63 -10.47 -18.99
C HIS A 67 -21.58 -10.47 -17.79
N LEU A 68 -21.23 -9.77 -16.71
CA LEU A 68 -22.07 -9.70 -15.51
C LEU A 68 -23.20 -8.69 -15.72
N ARG A 69 -24.40 -9.09 -15.28
CA ARG A 69 -25.56 -8.19 -15.21
C ARG A 69 -25.50 -7.24 -14.00
N ASN A 70 -24.75 -7.64 -12.97
CA ASN A 70 -24.64 -6.91 -11.72
C ASN A 70 -23.26 -6.25 -11.61
N LYS A 71 -23.21 -5.11 -10.93
CA LYS A 71 -21.96 -4.44 -10.56
C LYS A 71 -21.18 -5.29 -9.55
N LEU A 72 -19.87 -5.04 -9.47
CA LEU A 72 -18.91 -5.78 -8.65
C LEU A 72 -18.52 -5.00 -7.40
N PRO A 73 -18.38 -5.65 -6.23
CA PRO A 73 -17.80 -5.02 -5.06
C PRO A 73 -16.39 -4.46 -5.33
N ILE A 74 -15.99 -3.48 -4.53
CA ILE A 74 -14.71 -2.79 -4.65
C ILE A 74 -13.81 -3.18 -3.48
N VAL A 75 -12.54 -3.47 -3.77
CA VAL A 75 -11.49 -3.58 -2.75
C VAL A 75 -10.46 -2.48 -3.01
N VAL A 76 -10.30 -1.55 -2.09
CA VAL A 76 -9.15 -0.64 -2.08
C VAL A 76 -8.03 -1.33 -1.29
N TYR A 77 -6.95 -1.68 -1.98
CA TYR A 77 -5.84 -2.44 -1.44
C TYR A 77 -4.62 -1.56 -1.22
N TYR A 78 -4.01 -1.66 -0.03
CA TYR A 78 -2.76 -1.00 0.31
C TYR A 78 -1.71 -2.08 0.55
N HIS A 79 -0.61 -2.04 -0.21
CA HIS A 79 0.45 -3.03 -0.06
C HIS A 79 1.24 -2.85 1.25
N GLY A 80 1.81 -3.93 1.79
CA GLY A 80 2.78 -3.88 2.88
C GLY A 80 4.18 -3.42 2.44
N GLY A 81 5.18 -3.64 3.31
CA GLY A 81 6.56 -3.21 3.05
C GLY A 81 7.08 -2.14 4.01
N GLY A 82 6.52 -2.08 5.22
CA GLY A 82 7.01 -1.20 6.30
C GLY A 82 7.00 0.28 5.93
N PHE A 83 6.10 0.72 5.04
CA PHE A 83 6.05 2.07 4.47
C PHE A 83 7.27 2.47 3.63
N CYS A 84 8.25 1.57 3.44
CA CYS A 84 9.54 1.88 2.83
C CYS A 84 9.77 1.17 1.50
N ILE A 85 9.11 0.05 1.24
CA ILE A 85 9.30 -0.78 0.04
C ILE A 85 7.97 -1.31 -0.48
N GLY A 86 8.01 -1.92 -1.67
CA GLY A 86 6.85 -2.49 -2.33
C GLY A 86 6.14 -1.48 -3.24
N SER A 87 5.24 -2.00 -4.06
CA SER A 87 4.38 -1.23 -4.95
C SER A 87 3.28 -2.18 -5.50
N PRO A 88 2.10 -1.70 -5.92
CA PRO A 88 1.15 -2.49 -6.73
C PRO A 88 1.76 -3.12 -7.98
N TYR A 89 2.91 -2.62 -8.44
CA TYR A 89 3.58 -3.09 -9.64
C TYR A 89 4.49 -4.30 -9.40
N CYS A 90 4.90 -4.56 -8.16
CA CYS A 90 5.86 -5.62 -7.90
C CYS A 90 5.22 -7.01 -7.86
N PRO A 91 5.95 -8.08 -8.25
CA PRO A 91 5.36 -9.40 -8.46
C PRO A 91 4.55 -9.95 -7.27
N PRO A 92 5.02 -9.86 -6.00
CA PRO A 92 4.26 -10.38 -4.86
C PRO A 92 2.86 -9.74 -4.74
N TYR A 93 2.77 -8.41 -4.85
CA TYR A 93 1.51 -7.70 -4.72
C TYR A 93 0.64 -7.78 -5.97
N HIS A 94 1.24 -7.72 -7.16
CA HIS A 94 0.51 -7.90 -8.41
C HIS A 94 -0.20 -9.26 -8.45
N PHE A 95 0.52 -10.35 -8.18
CA PHE A 95 -0.06 -11.70 -8.23
C PHE A 95 -1.04 -11.96 -7.09
N PHE A 96 -0.77 -11.44 -5.89
CA PHE A 96 -1.70 -11.55 -4.76
C PHE A 96 -3.03 -10.86 -5.06
N VAL A 97 -3.00 -9.59 -5.49
CA VAL A 97 -4.22 -8.82 -5.79
C VAL A 97 -4.95 -9.41 -6.99
N SER A 98 -4.23 -9.86 -8.03
CA SER A 98 -4.82 -10.58 -9.16
C SER A 98 -5.55 -11.86 -8.71
N SER A 99 -4.93 -12.66 -7.83
CA SER A 99 -5.57 -13.87 -7.27
C SER A 99 -6.80 -13.53 -6.42
N LEU A 100 -6.73 -12.47 -5.60
CA LEU A 100 -7.86 -11.97 -4.80
C LEU A 100 -9.03 -11.58 -5.70
N VAL A 101 -8.78 -10.81 -6.76
CA VAL A 101 -9.78 -10.39 -7.75
C VAL A 101 -10.44 -11.57 -8.44
N ALA A 102 -9.65 -12.55 -8.90
CA ALA A 102 -10.16 -13.74 -9.56
C ALA A 102 -11.07 -14.58 -8.64
N ARG A 103 -10.70 -14.70 -7.36
CA ARG A 103 -11.41 -15.57 -6.40
C ARG A 103 -12.62 -14.92 -5.76
N ALA A 104 -12.55 -13.62 -5.48
CA ALA A 104 -13.62 -12.87 -4.84
C ALA A 104 -14.57 -12.21 -5.84
N ASN A 105 -14.20 -12.17 -7.13
CA ASN A 105 -14.95 -11.51 -8.19
C ASN A 105 -15.25 -10.04 -7.84
N VAL A 106 -14.19 -9.27 -7.61
CA VAL A 106 -14.24 -7.86 -7.20
C VAL A 106 -13.44 -6.98 -8.17
N ILE A 107 -13.65 -5.67 -8.14
CA ILE A 107 -12.71 -4.70 -8.71
C ILE A 107 -11.71 -4.35 -7.61
N ALA A 108 -10.41 -4.45 -7.88
CA ALA A 108 -9.39 -3.98 -6.93
C ALA A 108 -8.72 -2.70 -7.40
N VAL A 109 -8.52 -1.77 -6.47
CA VAL A 109 -7.73 -0.54 -6.63
C VAL A 109 -6.51 -0.68 -5.73
N SER A 110 -5.37 -1.06 -6.29
CA SER A 110 -4.12 -1.25 -5.53
C SER A 110 -3.31 0.04 -5.56
N VAL A 111 -3.25 0.75 -4.44
CA VAL A 111 -2.74 2.12 -4.34
C VAL A 111 -1.20 2.13 -4.24
N ASP A 112 -0.56 2.97 -5.06
CA ASP A 112 0.88 3.25 -5.01
C ASP A 112 1.12 4.50 -4.15
N TYR A 113 1.06 4.34 -2.83
CA TYR A 113 1.27 5.43 -1.88
C TYR A 113 2.76 5.79 -1.77
N ARG A 114 3.08 7.05 -1.46
CA ARG A 114 4.49 7.47 -1.36
C ARG A 114 5.19 6.83 -0.17
N LEU A 115 6.45 6.45 -0.39
CA LEU A 115 7.24 5.69 0.57
C LEU A 115 8.19 6.57 1.38
N ALA A 116 8.42 6.15 2.62
CA ALA A 116 9.51 6.63 3.44
C ALA A 116 10.86 6.04 2.98
N PRO A 117 11.99 6.69 3.32
CA PRO A 117 12.12 7.93 4.08
C PRO A 117 11.96 9.22 3.26
N GLU A 118 11.84 9.16 1.93
CA GLU A 118 11.65 10.34 1.08
C GLU A 118 10.34 11.08 1.42
N HIS A 119 9.31 10.31 1.76
CA HIS A 119 8.01 10.79 2.19
C HIS A 119 7.62 10.13 3.52
N PRO A 120 8.11 10.66 4.67
CA PRO A 120 7.82 10.08 5.97
C PRO A 120 6.32 10.19 6.31
N LEU A 121 5.86 9.37 7.26
CA LEU A 121 4.49 9.46 7.77
C LEU A 121 4.19 10.89 8.29
N PRO A 122 2.96 11.42 8.07
CA PRO A 122 1.74 10.72 7.68
C PRO A 122 1.45 10.64 6.16
N ILE A 123 2.41 10.96 5.27
CA ILE A 123 2.13 11.11 3.83
C ILE A 123 1.45 9.88 3.20
N ALA A 124 1.87 8.67 3.56
CA ALA A 124 1.23 7.45 3.05
C ALA A 124 -0.26 7.35 3.43
N TYR A 125 -0.65 7.86 4.61
CA TYR A 125 -2.05 7.93 5.03
C TYR A 125 -2.83 8.99 4.25
N ASP A 126 -2.23 10.16 4.02
CA ASP A 126 -2.85 11.24 3.25
C ASP A 126 -3.09 10.79 1.80
N ASP A 127 -2.10 10.13 1.19
CA ASP A 127 -2.20 9.57 -0.16
C ASP A 127 -3.31 8.51 -0.25
N SER A 128 -3.39 7.64 0.75
CA SER A 128 -4.38 6.58 0.83
C SER A 128 -5.80 7.12 1.03
N LEU A 129 -5.97 8.16 1.85
CA LEU A 129 -7.25 8.85 2.01
C LEU A 129 -7.68 9.51 0.70
N ARG A 130 -6.73 10.11 -0.02
CA ARG A 130 -6.97 10.76 -1.31
C ARG A 130 -7.35 9.75 -2.38
N ALA A 131 -6.69 8.59 -2.40
CA ALA A 131 -7.07 7.46 -3.24
C ALA A 131 -8.48 6.95 -2.92
N LEU A 132 -8.82 6.77 -1.64
CA LEU A 132 -10.16 6.36 -1.23
C LEU A 132 -11.23 7.39 -1.65
N GLN A 133 -10.97 8.68 -1.47
CA GLN A 133 -11.85 9.76 -1.93
C GLN A 133 -12.01 9.76 -3.46
N TRP A 134 -10.92 9.54 -4.19
CA TRP A 134 -10.94 9.41 -5.65
C TRP A 134 -11.81 8.22 -6.06
N VAL A 135 -11.66 7.04 -5.45
CA VAL A 135 -12.54 5.88 -5.71
C VAL A 135 -13.99 6.26 -5.44
N ALA A 136 -14.31 6.79 -4.26
CA ALA A 136 -15.67 7.15 -3.87
C ALA A 136 -16.31 8.21 -4.79
N SER A 137 -15.51 9.11 -5.39
CA SER A 137 -16.01 10.13 -6.31
C SER A 137 -16.68 9.55 -7.56
N HIS A 138 -16.29 8.32 -7.96
CA HIS A 138 -16.83 7.65 -9.13
C HIS A 138 -18.29 7.22 -8.96
N ALA A 139 -18.79 7.08 -7.73
CA ALA A 139 -20.21 6.86 -7.44
C ALA A 139 -21.10 7.99 -7.95
N LYS A 140 -20.54 9.19 -8.16
CA LYS A 140 -21.24 10.40 -8.62
C LYS A 140 -20.96 10.75 -10.09
N GLY A 141 -20.48 9.78 -10.89
CA GLY A 141 -20.20 9.99 -12.32
C GLY A 141 -18.76 10.37 -12.64
N GLY A 142 -17.79 9.75 -11.95
CA GLY A 142 -16.36 9.94 -12.25
C GLY A 142 -15.93 9.35 -13.60
N HIS A 143 -14.71 9.67 -14.03
CA HIS A 143 -14.23 9.39 -15.39
C HIS A 143 -13.57 8.03 -15.58
N GLU A 144 -13.20 7.33 -14.50
CA GLU A 144 -12.61 6.00 -14.63
C GLU A 144 -13.69 4.95 -14.94
N GLU A 145 -13.74 4.53 -16.21
CA GLU A 145 -14.78 3.66 -16.78
C GLU A 145 -15.03 2.37 -16.01
N TRP A 146 -14.00 1.73 -15.46
CA TRP A 146 -14.17 0.48 -14.71
C TRP A 146 -14.92 0.74 -13.41
N LEU A 147 -14.62 1.84 -12.72
CA LEU A 147 -15.30 2.21 -11.49
C LEU A 147 -16.70 2.77 -11.77
N ALA A 148 -16.85 3.64 -12.76
CA ALA A 148 -18.13 4.27 -13.09
C ALA A 148 -19.19 3.25 -13.55
N ASN A 149 -18.80 2.31 -14.41
CA ASN A 149 -19.74 1.42 -15.08
C ASN A 149 -19.93 0.07 -14.37
N LEU A 150 -18.87 -0.45 -13.74
CA LEU A 150 -18.85 -1.84 -13.26
C LEU A 150 -18.84 -1.95 -11.73
N ALA A 151 -18.60 -0.87 -10.98
CA ALA A 151 -18.41 -0.95 -9.53
C ALA A 151 -19.68 -0.73 -8.70
N ASP A 152 -19.86 -1.59 -7.71
CA ASP A 152 -20.89 -1.51 -6.69
C ASP A 152 -20.37 -0.78 -5.46
N PHE A 153 -20.74 0.50 -5.34
CA PHE A 153 -20.31 1.37 -4.25
C PHE A 153 -21.02 1.11 -2.91
N GLU A 154 -22.08 0.28 -2.90
CA GLU A 154 -22.68 -0.19 -1.64
C GLU A 154 -21.79 -1.24 -0.94
N HIS A 155 -20.89 -1.87 -1.70
CA HIS A 155 -20.00 -2.93 -1.23
C HIS A 155 -18.52 -2.57 -1.47
N LEU A 156 -18.03 -1.61 -0.68
CA LEU A 156 -16.63 -1.18 -0.67
C LEU A 156 -15.90 -1.73 0.56
N PHE A 157 -14.76 -2.37 0.32
CA PHE A 157 -13.90 -2.96 1.34
C PHE A 157 -12.51 -2.33 1.32
N LEU A 158 -11.93 -2.14 2.49
CA LEU A 158 -10.55 -1.71 2.69
C LEU A 158 -9.71 -2.92 3.08
N ALA A 159 -8.57 -3.11 2.41
CA ALA A 159 -7.70 -4.25 2.67
C ALA A 159 -6.23 -3.86 2.55
N GLY A 160 -5.37 -4.61 3.22
CA GLY A 160 -3.92 -4.49 3.11
C GLY A 160 -3.23 -5.50 4.01
N ASP A 161 -1.93 -5.66 3.83
CA ASP A 161 -1.07 -6.53 4.61
C ASP A 161 0.03 -5.73 5.32
N SER A 162 0.44 -6.15 6.52
CA SER A 162 1.53 -5.50 7.26
C SER A 162 1.30 -3.97 7.41
N ALA A 163 2.23 -3.12 6.95
CA ALA A 163 2.05 -1.66 6.90
C ALA A 163 0.79 -1.24 6.13
N GLY A 164 0.43 -1.94 5.06
CA GLY A 164 -0.81 -1.73 4.32
C GLY A 164 -2.05 -2.07 5.12
N ALA A 165 -1.98 -3.06 6.03
CA ALA A 165 -3.07 -3.33 6.98
C ALA A 165 -3.24 -2.18 7.98
N ASN A 166 -2.13 -1.59 8.46
CA ASN A 166 -2.16 -0.39 9.28
C ASN A 166 -2.80 0.81 8.53
N ILE A 167 -2.48 1.00 7.24
CA ILE A 167 -3.15 2.00 6.39
C ILE A 167 -4.65 1.70 6.25
N ALA A 168 -5.02 0.49 5.82
CA ALA A 168 -6.41 0.08 5.62
C ALA A 168 -7.24 0.29 6.90
N HIS A 169 -6.64 -0.07 8.02
CA HIS A 169 -7.17 0.15 9.35
C HIS A 169 -7.38 1.63 9.66
N ARG A 170 -6.38 2.50 9.42
CA ARG A 170 -6.50 3.94 9.62
C ARG A 170 -7.54 4.60 8.71
N MET A 171 -7.79 4.03 7.53
CA MET A 171 -8.86 4.45 6.63
C MET A 171 -10.25 4.00 7.13
N ALA A 172 -10.33 2.88 7.85
CA ALA A 172 -11.58 2.32 8.39
C ALA A 172 -11.93 2.88 9.79
N PHE A 173 -10.93 3.18 10.62
CA PHE A 173 -11.06 3.54 12.03
C PHE A 173 -9.95 4.51 12.47
N LEU A 174 -10.28 5.41 13.41
CA LEU A 174 -9.32 6.00 14.35
C LEU A 174 -9.14 5.04 15.56
N HIS A 175 -8.65 3.80 15.41
CA HIS A 175 -8.38 2.83 16.53
C HIS A 175 -7.95 1.44 16.00
N PRO A 176 -7.12 0.60 16.69
CA PRO A 176 -5.65 0.47 16.69
C PRO A 176 -5.14 -0.91 16.20
N PHE A 177 -4.09 -0.92 15.40
CA PHE A 177 -3.29 -2.11 15.13
C PHE A 177 -1.85 -1.82 15.52
N PHE A 178 -1.39 -2.56 16.53
CA PHE A 178 -0.42 -2.12 17.52
C PHE A 178 1.02 -2.45 17.17
N TRP A 179 1.91 -1.48 17.41
CA TRP A 179 3.33 -1.71 17.66
C TRP A 179 3.83 -0.74 18.73
N GLY A 180 3.50 -1.00 19.99
CA GLY A 180 3.91 -0.20 21.14
C GLY A 180 5.18 -0.69 21.82
N THR A 181 5.69 0.07 22.79
CA THR A 181 6.81 -0.36 23.65
C THR A 181 6.50 -1.66 24.40
N GLN A 182 5.24 -1.88 24.77
CA GLN A 182 4.76 -3.13 25.36
C GLN A 182 4.09 -4.01 24.30
N PRO A 183 4.61 -5.24 24.04
CA PRO A 183 3.99 -6.13 23.07
C PRO A 183 2.62 -6.62 23.54
N VAL A 184 1.63 -6.56 22.66
CA VAL A 184 0.28 -7.08 22.94
C VAL A 184 -0.04 -8.35 22.14
N GLY A 185 -0.87 -9.22 22.71
CA GLY A 185 -1.38 -10.41 22.04
C GLY A 185 -0.28 -11.36 21.52
N LEU A 186 -0.27 -11.56 20.19
CA LEU A 186 0.64 -12.46 19.47
C LEU A 186 1.89 -11.74 18.91
N GLU A 187 2.12 -10.49 19.28
CA GLU A 187 3.34 -9.78 18.88
C GLU A 187 4.61 -10.50 19.34
N THR A 188 5.64 -10.45 18.50
CA THR A 188 6.93 -11.03 18.83
C THR A 188 7.56 -10.31 20.03
N ARG A 189 8.13 -11.11 20.94
CA ARG A 189 8.91 -10.63 22.10
C ARG A 189 10.42 -10.72 21.85
N ASP A 190 10.84 -11.12 20.65
CA ASP A 190 12.25 -11.19 20.28
C ASP A 190 12.87 -9.79 20.23
N ALA A 191 13.91 -9.57 21.04
CA ALA A 191 14.51 -8.26 21.20
C ALA A 191 15.20 -7.75 19.91
N GLY A 192 15.76 -8.64 19.10
CA GLY A 192 16.46 -8.27 17.86
C GLY A 192 15.49 -7.83 16.76
N VAL A 193 14.42 -8.59 16.57
CA VAL A 193 13.35 -8.26 15.61
C VAL A 193 12.66 -6.95 16.03
N ARG A 194 12.38 -6.77 17.32
CA ARG A 194 11.78 -5.53 17.83
C ARG A 194 12.68 -4.33 17.63
N ALA A 195 13.96 -4.40 18.00
CA ALA A 195 14.91 -3.31 17.78
C ALA A 195 15.03 -2.94 16.29
N GLY A 196 14.97 -3.92 15.38
CA GLY A 196 14.93 -3.68 13.94
C GLY A 196 13.68 -2.91 13.50
N ILE A 197 12.51 -3.28 14.01
CA ILE A 197 11.23 -2.62 13.68
C ILE A 197 11.15 -1.23 14.31
N GLU A 198 11.63 -1.05 15.54
CA GLU A 198 11.72 0.27 16.19
C GLU A 198 12.66 1.19 15.42
N GLY A 199 13.82 0.69 14.97
CA GLY A 199 14.73 1.42 14.10
C GLY A 199 14.10 1.80 12.76
N LEU A 200 13.33 0.88 12.16
CA LEU A 200 12.56 1.16 10.96
C LEU A 200 11.47 2.21 11.20
N TRP A 201 10.78 2.17 12.35
CA TRP A 201 9.77 3.17 12.70
C TRP A 201 10.37 4.56 12.85
N GLN A 202 11.51 4.67 13.53
CA GLN A 202 12.26 5.92 13.63
C GLN A 202 12.67 6.45 12.26
N LEU A 203 13.05 5.57 11.34
CA LEU A 203 13.34 5.94 9.95
C LEU A 203 12.07 6.45 9.23
N VAL A 204 10.97 5.69 9.29
CA VAL A 204 9.70 5.98 8.61
C VAL A 204 9.08 7.29 9.07
N CYS A 205 9.24 7.63 10.35
CA CYS A 205 8.69 8.85 10.94
C CYS A 205 9.71 9.99 11.03
N ALA A 206 10.90 9.83 10.45
CA ALA A 206 12.01 10.77 10.56
C ALA A 206 12.31 11.21 12.01
N GLY A 207 12.19 10.28 12.96
CA GLY A 207 12.42 10.50 14.40
C GLY A 207 11.36 11.34 15.12
N ARG A 208 10.24 11.69 14.46
CA ARG A 208 9.23 12.62 15.00
C ARG A 208 8.16 11.94 15.83
N MET A 209 7.93 10.64 15.59
CA MET A 209 6.90 9.85 16.24
C MET A 209 7.57 8.73 17.04
N GLY A 210 7.22 8.63 18.32
CA GLY A 210 7.63 7.52 19.18
C GLY A 210 6.93 6.22 18.79
N THR A 211 7.38 5.10 19.34
CA THR A 211 6.72 3.79 19.17
C THR A 211 5.35 3.72 19.85
N ASP A 212 5.07 4.63 20.80
CA ASP A 212 3.75 4.76 21.43
C ASP A 212 2.91 5.89 20.80
N ASP A 213 3.28 6.38 19.61
CA ASP A 213 2.51 7.40 18.89
C ASP A 213 1.19 6.84 18.35
N GLU A 214 0.13 7.64 18.35
CA GLU A 214 -1.20 7.25 17.89
C GLU A 214 -1.24 6.77 16.43
N CYS A 215 -0.22 7.08 15.61
CA CYS A 215 -0.13 6.56 14.24
C CYS A 215 0.17 5.04 14.19
N VAL A 216 0.75 4.48 15.25
CA VAL A 216 1.21 3.08 15.32
C VAL A 216 0.71 2.33 16.56
N ASN A 217 0.43 3.04 17.65
CA ASN A 217 -0.13 2.56 18.91
C ASN A 217 -1.26 3.51 19.36
N PRO A 218 -2.40 3.57 18.65
CA PRO A 218 -3.55 4.33 19.16
C PRO A 218 -4.05 3.74 20.49
N PRO A 219 -4.69 4.55 21.36
CA PRO A 219 -5.09 4.17 22.72
C PRO A 219 -6.04 2.95 22.81
#